data_AF-A0A9X2DU07-F1
#
_entry.id   AF-A0A9X2DU07-F1
#
_cell.length_a   1.000
_cell.length_b   1.000
_cell.length_c   1.000
_cell.angle_alpha   90.00
_cell.angle_beta   90.00
_cell.angle_gamma   90.00
#
_symmetry.space_group_name_H-M   'P 1'
#
loop_
_entity.id
_entity.type
_entity.pdbx_description
1 polymer ?
#
loop_
_entity_poly.entity_id
_entity_poly.type
_entity_poly.pdbx_seq_one_letter_code
_entity_poly.pdbx_strand_id
1 'polypeptide(L)'
;MLVVFHHLVYFSIYNEVLTQGSIGVVMGLLFLAFNQTFFMGTFFLISGYFVPLSFERNGATRFIKDRSIRFLIPFIFYIFILSQVQAIEAYILNQKPFTWQTYFSHLTYGPIWYVELLFVFVCLYAVWAKFMSKNKLSVVRQSTPPTYRMFTVFVMILAAGYFTIRLWVPALDLPGGSPEVQSFVGLFTASGYDLPQYVGLFILGIIAYQRNWFRNTPDSMGRAGFGIAIGASILLLPLVLIFGVDGLQFSGGWNWTSLVYSLWEALFCVGVFLGLIIFFRERVFHQGKGWSFLSAHSFVIYIIHIPIIAIVIAGLKVIHFPPSFMFLAMILITLPLCFLLSYIIKQIPFVSKIL
;
A
#
# COMPACT_ATOMS: atom_id res chain seq x y z
N MET A 1 -11.23 -0.76 1.82
CA MET A 1 -11.94 -0.31 0.60
C MET A 1 -11.05 0.46 -0.35
N LEU A 2 -10.22 1.40 0.14
CA LEU A 2 -9.34 2.19 -0.72
C LEU A 2 -8.39 1.34 -1.60
N VAL A 3 -7.85 0.22 -1.09
CA VAL A 3 -7.09 -0.76 -1.90
C VAL A 3 -7.89 -1.26 -3.11
N VAL A 4 -9.17 -1.60 -2.89
CA VAL A 4 -10.01 -2.20 -3.93
C VAL A 4 -10.30 -1.17 -5.00
N PHE A 5 -10.59 0.08 -4.61
CA PHE A 5 -10.74 1.18 -5.56
C PHE A 5 -9.45 1.50 -6.31
N HIS A 6 -8.29 1.45 -5.64
CA HIS A 6 -6.98 1.59 -6.29
C HIS A 6 -6.85 0.60 -7.44
N HIS A 7 -7.02 -0.69 -7.16
CA HIS A 7 -6.86 -1.72 -8.17
C HIS A 7 -7.99 -1.72 -9.20
N LEU A 8 -9.22 -1.36 -8.82
CA LEU A 8 -10.29 -1.17 -9.80
C LEU A 8 -9.90 -0.11 -10.84
N VAL A 9 -9.43 1.07 -10.41
CA VAL A 9 -8.99 2.12 -11.33
C VAL A 9 -7.78 1.68 -12.15
N TYR A 10 -6.77 1.09 -11.51
CA TYR A 10 -5.57 0.58 -12.20
C TYR A 10 -5.93 -0.44 -13.27
N PHE A 11 -6.69 -1.48 -12.93
CA PHE A 11 -7.09 -2.52 -13.87
C PHE A 11 -8.03 -1.97 -14.94
N SER A 12 -8.90 -1.00 -14.63
CA SER A 12 -9.75 -0.38 -15.65
C SER A 12 -8.97 0.44 -16.69
N ILE A 13 -7.89 1.11 -16.29
CA ILE A 13 -6.99 1.79 -17.23
C ILE A 13 -6.21 0.76 -18.04
N TYR A 14 -5.61 -0.24 -17.38
CA TYR A 14 -4.78 -1.28 -18.01
C TYR A 14 -5.58 -2.12 -19.02
N ASN A 15 -6.83 -2.43 -18.71
CA ASN A 15 -7.70 -3.24 -19.57
C ASN A 15 -8.53 -2.43 -20.56
N GLU A 16 -8.22 -1.14 -20.78
CA GLU A 16 -8.93 -0.25 -21.70
C GLU A 16 -10.45 -0.18 -21.43
N VAL A 17 -10.85 -0.36 -20.17
CA VAL A 17 -12.24 -0.17 -19.73
C VAL A 17 -12.62 1.30 -19.77
N LEU A 18 -11.66 2.17 -19.45
CA LEU A 18 -11.78 3.61 -19.62
C LEU A 18 -11.25 4.00 -21.00
N THR A 19 -12.01 4.81 -21.73
CA THR A 19 -11.60 5.32 -23.05
C THR A 19 -10.29 6.11 -22.94
N GLN A 20 -9.28 5.72 -23.73
CA GLN A 20 -7.99 6.41 -23.76
C GLN A 20 -8.15 7.88 -24.13
N GLY A 21 -7.37 8.76 -23.48
CA GLY A 21 -7.47 10.21 -23.64
C GLY A 21 -8.72 10.85 -23.03
N SER A 22 -9.63 10.08 -22.42
CA SER A 22 -10.79 10.65 -21.72
C SER A 22 -10.40 11.29 -20.39
N ILE A 23 -11.26 12.21 -19.92
CA ILE A 23 -11.14 12.79 -18.58
C ILE A 23 -11.15 11.72 -17.47
N GLY A 24 -11.82 10.58 -17.71
CA GLY A 24 -11.86 9.46 -16.78
C GLY A 24 -10.50 8.82 -16.54
N VAL A 25 -9.69 8.66 -17.59
CA VAL A 25 -8.31 8.15 -17.47
C VAL A 25 -7.44 9.16 -16.70
N VAL A 26 -7.54 10.45 -17.02
CA VAL A 26 -6.79 11.51 -16.32
C VAL A 26 -7.14 11.54 -14.83
N MET A 27 -8.43 11.54 -14.49
CA MET A 27 -8.89 11.46 -13.10
C MET A 27 -8.44 10.18 -12.40
N GLY A 28 -8.46 9.05 -13.13
CA GLY A 28 -7.99 7.77 -12.63
C GLY A 28 -6.49 7.77 -12.31
N LEU A 29 -5.66 8.30 -13.21
CA LEU A 29 -4.21 8.44 -13.01
C LEU A 29 -3.89 9.37 -11.84
N LEU A 30 -4.59 10.50 -11.71
CA LEU A 30 -4.44 11.39 -10.55
C LEU A 30 -4.83 10.68 -9.26
N PHE A 31 -5.97 9.98 -9.24
CA PHE A 31 -6.38 9.20 -8.08
C PHE A 31 -5.33 8.16 -7.69
N LEU A 32 -4.77 7.43 -8.66
CA LEU A 32 -3.71 6.45 -8.42
C LEU A 32 -2.47 7.14 -7.84
N ALA A 33 -2.00 8.24 -8.44
CA ALA A 33 -0.84 8.98 -7.98
C ALA A 33 -1.01 9.41 -6.51
N PHE A 34 -2.09 10.13 -6.20
CA PHE A 34 -2.38 10.58 -4.84
C PHE A 34 -2.52 9.42 -3.85
N ASN A 35 -3.19 8.35 -4.25
CA ASN A 35 -3.44 7.21 -3.36
C ASN A 35 -2.16 6.41 -3.09
N GLN A 36 -1.33 6.18 -4.12
CA GLN A 36 -0.04 5.51 -4.04
C GLN A 36 0.87 6.21 -3.01
N THR A 37 0.88 7.55 -3.03
CA THR A 37 1.79 8.37 -2.22
C THR A 37 1.67 8.17 -0.71
N PHE A 38 0.53 7.74 -0.15
CA PHE A 38 0.39 7.61 1.32
C PHE A 38 -0.16 6.27 1.79
N PHE A 39 -0.93 5.58 0.96
CA PHE A 39 -1.79 4.50 1.45
C PHE A 39 -1.00 3.31 2.00
N MET A 40 -0.06 2.77 1.22
CA MET A 40 0.78 1.65 1.66
C MET A 40 1.74 2.07 2.78
N GLY A 41 2.30 3.28 2.69
CA GLY A 41 3.11 3.85 3.77
C GLY A 41 2.36 3.92 5.10
N THR A 42 1.09 4.32 5.07
CA THR A 42 0.23 4.38 6.28
C THR A 42 -0.03 2.99 6.85
N PHE A 43 -0.13 1.96 6.01
CA PHE A 43 -0.23 0.57 6.47
C PHE A 43 1.03 0.12 7.21
N PHE A 44 2.21 0.47 6.69
CA PHE A 44 3.48 0.24 7.40
C PHE A 44 3.58 1.02 8.70
N LEU A 45 3.11 2.28 8.74
CA LEU A 45 3.05 3.10 9.96
C LEU A 45 2.21 2.43 11.06
N ILE A 46 0.99 2.03 10.71
CA ILE A 46 0.06 1.37 11.65
C ILE A 46 0.63 0.02 12.09
N SER A 47 1.23 -0.75 11.18
CA SER A 47 1.86 -2.02 11.53
C SER A 47 3.04 -1.83 12.47
N GLY A 48 3.93 -0.88 12.18
CA GLY A 48 5.06 -0.51 13.04
C GLY A 48 4.61 -0.06 14.43
N TYR A 49 3.47 0.61 14.54
CA TYR A 49 2.88 0.99 15.84
C TYR A 49 2.44 -0.22 16.67
N PHE A 50 1.86 -1.26 16.06
CA PHE A 50 1.35 -2.44 16.79
C PHE A 50 2.38 -3.56 16.98
N VAL A 51 3.47 -3.57 16.21
CA VAL A 51 4.52 -4.61 16.30
C VAL A 51 5.16 -4.67 17.69
N PRO A 52 5.61 -3.57 18.32
CA PRO A 52 6.20 -3.61 19.65
C PRO A 52 5.26 -4.19 20.70
N LEU A 53 3.99 -3.75 20.73
CA LEU A 53 2.96 -4.28 21.64
C LEU A 53 2.76 -5.78 21.48
N SER A 54 2.69 -6.24 20.22
CA SER A 54 2.49 -7.65 19.91
C SER A 54 3.71 -8.49 20.31
N PHE A 55 4.92 -7.94 20.20
CA PHE A 55 6.17 -8.59 20.61
C PHE A 55 6.26 -8.70 22.13
N GLU A 56 5.97 -7.62 22.86
CA GLU A 56 5.95 -7.57 24.33
C GLU A 56 4.96 -8.59 24.93
N ARG A 57 3.77 -8.72 24.32
CA ARG A 57 2.72 -9.63 24.82
C ARG A 57 3.03 -11.11 24.59
N ASN A 58 3.61 -11.45 23.45
CA ASN A 58 3.73 -12.83 23.01
C ASN A 58 5.15 -13.42 23.21
N GLY A 59 6.18 -12.58 23.38
CA GLY A 59 7.58 -13.00 23.36
C GLY A 59 8.07 -13.38 21.95
N ALA A 60 9.39 -13.42 21.76
CA ALA A 60 10.00 -13.53 20.42
C ALA A 60 9.56 -14.77 19.63
N THR A 61 9.61 -15.96 20.24
CA THR A 61 9.34 -17.23 19.55
C THR A 61 7.90 -17.34 19.07
N ARG A 62 6.93 -17.06 19.95
CA ARG A 62 5.51 -17.12 19.60
C ARG A 62 5.12 -16.00 18.64
N PHE A 63 5.69 -14.81 18.80
CA PHE A 63 5.49 -13.69 17.90
C PHE A 63 5.86 -14.03 16.45
N ILE A 64 7.06 -14.58 16.23
CA ILE A 64 7.49 -14.98 14.88
C ILE A 64 6.63 -16.15 14.36
N LYS A 65 6.42 -17.20 15.17
CA LYS A 65 5.62 -18.36 14.74
C LYS A 65 4.21 -17.98 14.30
N ASP A 66 3.51 -17.17 15.09
CA ASP A 66 2.15 -16.73 14.79
C ASP A 66 2.12 -15.89 13.50
N ARG A 67 3.12 -15.03 13.27
CA ARG A 67 3.22 -14.20 12.07
C ARG A 67 3.58 -15.01 10.83
N SER A 68 4.52 -15.96 10.93
CA SER A 68 4.90 -16.85 9.82
C SER A 68 3.68 -17.60 9.28
N ILE A 69 2.82 -18.15 10.14
CA ILE A 69 1.61 -18.87 9.71
C ILE A 69 0.64 -17.91 9.01
N ARG A 70 0.39 -16.75 9.60
CA ARG A 70 -0.58 -15.77 9.08
C ARG A 70 -0.13 -15.07 7.80
N PHE A 71 1.18 -15.03 7.54
CA PHE A 71 1.75 -14.31 6.40
C PHE A 71 2.15 -15.27 5.27
N LEU A 72 2.88 -16.35 5.58
CA LEU A 72 3.38 -17.27 4.56
C LEU A 72 2.29 -18.15 3.95
N ILE A 73 1.29 -18.58 4.73
CA ILE A 73 0.22 -19.42 4.18
C ILE A 73 -0.60 -18.65 3.14
N PRO A 74 -1.12 -17.44 3.43
CA PRO A 74 -1.78 -16.62 2.41
C PRO A 74 -0.86 -16.30 1.23
N PHE A 75 0.44 -16.05 1.47
CA PHE A 75 1.42 -15.75 0.42
C PHE A 75 1.58 -16.91 -0.58
N ILE A 76 1.85 -18.12 -0.07
CA ILE A 76 1.98 -19.32 -0.90
C ILE A 76 0.66 -19.61 -1.63
N PHE A 77 -0.47 -19.53 -0.92
CA PHE A 77 -1.78 -19.73 -1.54
C PHE A 77 -2.04 -18.72 -2.67
N TYR A 78 -1.65 -17.46 -2.48
CA TYR A 78 -1.79 -16.45 -3.51
C TYR A 78 -0.95 -16.80 -4.74
N ILE A 79 0.35 -17.07 -4.55
CA ILE A 79 1.27 -17.35 -5.66
C ILE A 79 0.82 -18.55 -6.48
N PHE A 80 0.43 -19.66 -5.87
CA PHE A 80 0.13 -20.88 -6.63
C PHE A 80 -1.31 -20.95 -7.15
N ILE A 81 -2.26 -20.33 -6.45
CA ILE A 81 -3.69 -20.45 -6.78
C ILE A 81 -4.25 -19.14 -7.31
N LEU A 82 -4.17 -18.06 -6.52
CA LEU A 82 -4.83 -16.80 -6.87
C LEU A 82 -4.17 -16.06 -8.02
N SER A 83 -2.85 -16.22 -8.24
CA SER A 83 -2.15 -15.66 -9.40
C SER A 83 -2.78 -16.13 -10.72
N GLN A 84 -3.22 -17.39 -10.79
CA GLN A 84 -3.84 -17.97 -11.98
C GLN A 84 -5.24 -17.43 -12.20
N VAL A 85 -5.97 -17.23 -11.10
CA VAL A 85 -7.30 -16.59 -11.15
C VAL A 85 -7.17 -15.12 -11.55
N GLN A 86 -6.13 -14.43 -11.08
CA GLN A 86 -5.80 -13.07 -11.52
C GLN A 86 -5.47 -13.04 -13.03
N ALA A 87 -4.81 -14.07 -13.56
CA ALA A 87 -4.48 -14.18 -14.98
C ALA A 87 -5.65 -14.66 -15.86
N ILE A 88 -6.87 -14.77 -15.34
CA ILE A 88 -8.02 -15.36 -16.05
C ILE A 88 -8.36 -14.65 -17.36
N GLU A 89 -8.15 -13.35 -17.45
CA GLU A 89 -8.30 -12.56 -18.68
C GLU A 89 -7.38 -13.09 -19.79
N ALA A 90 -6.14 -13.47 -19.47
CA ALA A 90 -5.20 -14.00 -20.44
C ALA A 90 -5.64 -15.36 -21.00
N TYR A 91 -6.31 -16.18 -20.19
CA TYR A 91 -6.82 -17.48 -20.61
C TYR A 91 -8.12 -17.35 -21.41
N ILE A 92 -9.05 -16.50 -20.97
CA ILE A 92 -10.38 -16.37 -21.58
C ILE A 92 -10.36 -15.46 -22.81
N LEU A 93 -9.78 -14.27 -22.70
CA LEU A 93 -9.87 -13.25 -23.75
C LEU A 93 -8.77 -13.42 -24.79
N ASN A 94 -7.55 -13.72 -24.34
CA ASN A 94 -6.40 -13.90 -25.23
C ASN A 94 -6.20 -15.36 -25.67
N GLN A 95 -7.13 -16.26 -25.29
CA GLN A 95 -7.15 -17.68 -25.65
C GLN A 95 -5.82 -18.41 -25.41
N LYS A 96 -5.05 -17.99 -24.39
CA LYS A 96 -3.80 -18.67 -24.05
C LYS A 96 -4.12 -20.06 -23.49
N PRO A 97 -3.47 -21.14 -23.98
CA PRO A 97 -3.72 -22.48 -23.49
C PRO A 97 -3.23 -22.63 -22.05
N PHE A 98 -3.97 -23.36 -21.21
CA PHE A 98 -3.53 -23.67 -19.85
C PHE A 98 -2.51 -24.80 -19.86
N THR A 99 -1.23 -24.43 -19.95
CA THR A 99 -0.06 -25.34 -19.92
C THR A 99 0.81 -25.05 -18.70
N TRP A 100 1.75 -25.94 -18.39
CA TRP A 100 2.74 -25.68 -17.34
C TRP A 100 3.57 -24.43 -17.61
N GLN A 101 3.94 -24.19 -18.87
CA GLN A 101 4.71 -23.02 -19.26
C GLN A 101 3.93 -21.72 -19.00
N THR A 102 2.66 -21.67 -19.39
CA THR A 102 1.81 -20.50 -19.13
C THR A 102 1.54 -20.33 -17.63
N TYR A 103 1.31 -21.42 -16.90
CA TYR A 103 1.11 -21.40 -15.45
C TYR A 103 2.28 -20.73 -14.73
N PHE A 104 3.51 -21.19 -15.02
CA PHE A 104 4.72 -20.62 -14.42
C PHE A 104 4.97 -19.18 -14.85
N SER A 105 4.64 -18.81 -16.11
CA SER A 105 4.77 -17.42 -16.59
C SER A 105 3.82 -16.44 -15.92
N HIS A 106 2.72 -16.93 -15.36
CA HIS A 106 1.69 -16.12 -14.71
C HIS A 106 1.79 -16.11 -13.18
N LEU A 107 2.80 -16.77 -12.59
CA LEU A 107 3.04 -16.68 -11.16
C LEU A 107 3.37 -15.23 -10.76
N THR A 108 2.62 -14.74 -9.79
CA THR A 108 2.83 -13.41 -9.21
C THR A 108 2.40 -13.42 -7.75
N TYR A 109 3.06 -12.61 -6.93
CA TYR A 109 2.67 -12.36 -5.55
C TYR A 109 1.51 -11.33 -5.45
N GLY A 110 1.09 -10.71 -6.56
CA GLY A 110 -0.08 -9.81 -6.59
C GLY A 110 -0.05 -8.74 -5.49
N PRO A 111 -1.14 -8.49 -4.74
CA PRO A 111 -1.15 -7.47 -3.70
C PRO A 111 -0.36 -7.91 -2.47
N ILE A 112 -0.05 -9.21 -2.30
CA ILE A 112 0.42 -9.79 -1.04
C ILE A 112 1.88 -9.48 -0.71
N TRP A 113 2.59 -8.80 -1.62
CA TRP A 113 3.95 -8.29 -1.39
C TRP A 113 4.06 -7.47 -0.11
N TYR A 114 3.02 -6.73 0.27
CA TYR A 114 3.06 -5.94 1.50
C TYR A 114 3.14 -6.82 2.74
N VAL A 115 2.46 -7.98 2.75
CA VAL A 115 2.51 -8.93 3.85
C VAL A 115 3.89 -9.58 3.96
N GLU A 116 4.52 -9.87 2.81
CA GLU A 116 5.89 -10.37 2.75
C GLU A 116 6.90 -9.34 3.27
N LEU A 117 6.86 -8.12 2.75
CA LEU A 117 7.78 -7.06 3.18
C LEU A 117 7.56 -6.72 4.67
N LEU A 118 6.31 -6.72 5.14
CA LEU A 118 6.00 -6.56 6.55
C LEU A 118 6.58 -7.70 7.39
N PHE A 119 6.56 -8.93 6.89
CA PHE A 119 7.21 -10.06 7.57
C PHE A 119 8.72 -9.83 7.73
N VAL A 120 9.38 -9.32 6.70
CA VAL A 120 10.81 -8.94 6.77
C VAL A 120 11.03 -7.90 7.87
N PHE A 121 10.24 -6.82 7.89
CA PHE A 121 10.35 -5.78 8.92
C PHE A 121 10.09 -6.31 10.34
N VAL A 122 9.13 -7.22 10.48
CA VAL A 122 8.81 -7.92 11.73
C VAL A 122 9.99 -8.77 12.21
N CYS A 123 10.64 -9.51 11.32
CA CYS A 123 11.82 -10.30 11.63
C CYS A 123 13.00 -9.41 12.04
N LEU A 124 13.27 -8.34 11.28
CA LEU A 124 14.31 -7.36 11.61
C LEU A 124 14.06 -6.71 12.97
N TYR A 125 12.81 -6.33 13.26
CA TYR A 125 12.43 -5.81 14.58
C TYR A 125 12.69 -6.82 15.69
N ALA A 126 12.31 -8.10 15.51
CA ALA A 126 12.54 -9.12 16.51
C ALA A 126 14.04 -9.35 16.80
N VAL A 127 14.87 -9.32 15.76
CA VAL A 127 16.34 -9.39 15.88
C VAL A 127 16.85 -8.18 16.65
N TRP A 128 16.46 -6.98 16.25
CA TRP A 128 16.84 -5.73 16.92
C TRP A 128 16.42 -5.73 18.40
N ALA A 129 15.17 -6.10 18.69
CA ALA A 129 14.63 -6.16 20.04
C ALA A 129 15.39 -7.17 20.90
N LYS A 130 15.77 -8.33 20.36
CA LYS A 130 16.57 -9.35 21.07
C LYS A 130 17.95 -8.82 21.47
N PHE A 131 18.63 -8.09 20.57
CA PHE A 131 19.96 -7.53 20.85
C PHE A 131 19.92 -6.30 21.76
N MET A 132 18.88 -5.46 21.64
CA MET A 132 18.71 -4.24 22.44
C MET A 132 17.99 -4.49 23.78
N SER A 133 17.47 -5.71 24.02
CA SER A 133 16.70 -6.11 25.22
C SER A 133 17.42 -5.91 26.56
N LYS A 134 18.74 -5.63 26.58
CA LYS A 134 19.42 -5.20 27.82
C LYS A 134 18.94 -3.82 28.31
N ASN A 135 18.41 -2.99 27.41
CA ASN A 135 17.73 -1.75 27.75
C ASN A 135 16.22 -2.01 27.81
N LYS A 136 15.69 -2.08 29.03
CA LYS A 136 14.27 -2.27 29.36
C LYS A 136 13.33 -1.53 28.38
N LEU A 137 12.70 -2.26 27.47
CA LEU A 137 11.49 -1.83 26.74
C LEU A 137 10.29 -1.57 27.71
N SER A 138 10.49 -1.81 29.01
CA SER A 138 9.55 -1.49 30.09
C SER A 138 9.74 -0.10 30.72
N VAL A 139 10.61 0.77 30.19
CA VAL A 139 10.69 2.17 30.65
C VAL A 139 9.36 2.86 30.34
N VAL A 140 8.75 3.44 31.38
CA VAL A 140 7.53 4.27 31.34
C VAL A 140 7.45 5.01 30.01
N ARG A 141 6.41 4.70 29.21
CA ARG A 141 6.18 5.32 27.90
C ARG A 141 6.28 6.84 28.04
N GLN A 142 7.31 7.43 27.43
CA GLN A 142 7.52 8.86 27.51
C GLN A 142 6.41 9.55 26.73
N SER A 143 5.51 10.27 27.41
CA SER A 143 4.43 11.00 26.73
C SER A 143 4.90 12.35 26.17
N THR A 144 6.03 12.35 25.48
CA THR A 144 6.56 13.54 24.80
C THR A 144 5.91 13.65 23.41
N PRO A 145 5.14 14.72 23.14
CA PRO A 145 4.54 14.91 21.82
C PRO A 145 5.63 15.16 20.76
N PRO A 146 5.37 14.85 19.49
CA PRO A 146 6.28 15.18 18.41
C PRO A 146 6.34 16.70 18.20
N THR A 147 7.40 17.17 17.54
CA THR A 147 7.60 18.59 17.18
C THR A 147 7.51 18.79 15.67
N TYR A 148 7.15 20.00 15.23
CA TYR A 148 7.16 20.36 13.80
C TYR A 148 8.54 20.13 13.18
N ARG A 149 9.63 20.51 13.88
CA ARG A 149 11.01 20.29 13.43
C ARG A 149 11.30 18.83 13.13
N MET A 150 10.81 17.91 13.96
CA MET A 150 10.99 16.47 13.74
C MET A 150 10.33 16.01 12.45
N PHE A 151 9.09 16.44 12.20
CA PHE A 151 8.40 16.11 10.95
C PHE A 151 9.03 16.78 9.73
N THR A 152 9.51 18.02 9.85
CA THR A 152 10.27 18.68 8.77
C THR A 152 11.52 17.88 8.42
N VAL A 153 12.31 17.47 9.41
CA VAL A 153 13.50 16.63 9.18
C VAL A 153 13.11 15.28 8.55
N PHE A 154 12.05 14.65 9.06
CA PHE A 154 11.55 13.39 8.52
C PHE A 154 11.11 13.52 7.05
N VAL A 155 10.39 14.59 6.69
CA VAL A 155 10.01 14.90 5.30
C VAL A 155 11.25 15.04 4.43
N MET A 156 12.27 15.77 4.87
CA MET A 156 13.49 15.96 4.08
C MET A 156 14.27 14.65 3.89
N ILE A 157 14.34 13.81 4.92
CA ILE A 157 14.94 12.47 4.82
C ILE A 157 14.15 11.60 3.85
N LEU A 158 12.82 11.61 3.92
CA LEU A 158 11.97 10.86 2.99
C LEU A 158 12.12 11.36 1.55
N ALA A 159 12.09 12.67 1.32
CA ALA A 159 12.27 13.27 0.01
C ALA A 159 13.63 12.90 -0.60
N ALA A 160 14.71 12.98 0.21
CA ALA A 160 16.03 12.55 -0.22
C ALA A 160 16.07 11.03 -0.49
N GLY A 161 15.38 10.23 0.32
CA GLY A 161 15.25 8.79 0.12
C GLY A 161 14.55 8.44 -1.20
N TYR A 162 13.39 9.05 -1.48
CA TYR A 162 12.67 8.89 -2.74
C TYR A 162 13.54 9.27 -3.93
N PHE A 163 14.20 10.44 -3.88
CA PHE A 163 15.05 10.89 -4.96
C PHE A 163 16.21 9.93 -5.21
N THR A 164 16.87 9.48 -4.14
CA THR A 164 18.04 8.58 -4.23
C THR A 164 17.66 7.21 -4.80
N ILE A 165 16.57 6.60 -4.34
CA ILE A 165 16.18 5.28 -4.84
C ILE A 165 15.76 5.34 -6.32
N ARG A 166 15.18 6.46 -6.75
CA ARG A 166 14.77 6.68 -8.15
C ARG A 166 15.91 6.91 -9.14
N LEU A 167 17.13 7.09 -8.65
CA LEU A 167 18.32 7.01 -9.50
C LEU A 167 18.56 5.58 -10.01
N TRP A 168 18.11 4.58 -9.25
CA TRP A 168 18.33 3.15 -9.53
C TRP A 168 17.06 2.40 -9.91
N VAL A 169 15.93 2.80 -9.34
CA VAL A 169 14.61 2.20 -9.54
C VAL A 169 13.64 3.33 -9.88
N PRO A 170 13.57 3.76 -11.16
CA PRO A 170 12.62 4.78 -11.60
C PRO A 170 11.17 4.37 -11.27
N ALA A 171 10.32 5.35 -10.98
CA ALA A 171 8.90 5.10 -10.90
C ALA A 171 8.33 4.82 -12.31
N LEU A 172 7.24 4.05 -12.40
CA LEU A 172 6.50 3.77 -13.65
C LEU A 172 7.30 3.06 -14.76
N ASP A 173 8.23 2.16 -14.40
CA ASP A 173 8.93 1.25 -15.34
C ASP A 173 9.56 1.95 -16.56
N LEU A 174 10.10 3.16 -16.37
CA LEU A 174 10.88 3.83 -17.41
C LEU A 174 12.19 3.10 -17.72
N PRO A 175 12.67 3.15 -18.98
CA PRO A 175 14.04 2.74 -19.30
C PRO A 175 15.05 3.63 -18.55
N GLY A 176 15.86 3.01 -17.69
CA GLY A 176 16.85 3.67 -16.84
C GLY A 176 16.96 2.99 -15.48
N GLY A 177 18.03 3.27 -14.75
CA GLY A 177 18.34 2.57 -13.49
C GLY A 177 19.09 1.26 -13.70
N SER A 178 19.37 0.55 -12.60
CA SER A 178 20.09 -0.73 -12.65
C SER A 178 19.07 -1.87 -12.72
N PRO A 179 19.05 -2.68 -13.80
CA PRO A 179 18.17 -3.83 -13.91
C PRO A 179 18.36 -4.83 -12.77
N GLU A 180 19.59 -4.95 -12.26
CA GLU A 180 19.92 -5.82 -11.13
C GLU A 180 19.26 -5.33 -9.83
N VAL A 181 19.33 -4.02 -9.56
CA VAL A 181 18.69 -3.41 -8.39
C VAL A 181 17.16 -3.47 -8.49
N GLN A 182 16.60 -3.17 -9.66
CA GLN A 182 15.16 -3.26 -9.89
C GLN A 182 14.66 -4.69 -9.69
N SER A 183 15.37 -5.69 -10.22
CA SER A 183 15.04 -7.10 -10.05
C SER A 183 15.10 -7.50 -8.57
N PHE A 184 16.19 -7.12 -7.86
CA PHE A 184 16.35 -7.46 -6.45
C PHE A 184 15.28 -6.81 -5.56
N VAL A 185 14.99 -5.53 -5.74
CA VAL A 185 13.94 -4.83 -4.97
C VAL A 185 12.55 -5.37 -5.34
N GLY A 186 12.34 -5.67 -6.63
CA GLY A 186 11.13 -6.27 -7.17
C GLY A 186 10.81 -7.66 -6.60
N LEU A 187 11.78 -8.35 -5.99
CA LEU A 187 11.53 -9.59 -5.24
C LEU A 187 10.65 -9.35 -4.02
N PHE A 188 10.75 -8.18 -3.38
CA PHE A 188 10.10 -7.90 -2.09
C PHE A 188 8.91 -6.94 -2.20
N THR A 189 8.84 -6.14 -3.26
CA THR A 189 7.76 -5.16 -3.44
C THR A 189 7.53 -4.82 -4.90
N ALA A 190 6.25 -4.68 -5.27
CA ALA A 190 5.83 -4.17 -6.57
C ALA A 190 6.10 -2.66 -6.74
N SER A 191 6.47 -1.95 -5.67
CA SER A 191 6.68 -0.50 -5.66
C SER A 191 8.02 -0.17 -5.00
N GLY A 192 9.10 -0.71 -5.59
CA GLY A 192 10.45 -0.57 -5.07
C GLY A 192 10.90 0.87 -4.81
N TYR A 193 10.45 1.80 -5.64
CA TYR A 193 10.75 3.23 -5.51
C TYR A 193 10.14 3.87 -4.24
N ASP A 194 9.19 3.23 -3.57
CA ASP A 194 8.57 3.70 -2.33
C ASP A 194 9.19 3.06 -1.07
N LEU A 195 10.21 2.21 -1.21
CA LEU A 195 10.83 1.53 -0.08
C LEU A 195 11.31 2.47 1.05
N PRO A 196 11.89 3.66 0.79
CA PRO A 196 12.26 4.62 1.83
C PRO A 196 11.06 5.04 2.69
N GLN A 197 9.90 5.20 2.07
CA GLN A 197 8.65 5.50 2.77
C GLN A 197 8.22 4.35 3.66
N TYR A 198 8.24 3.12 3.15
CA TYR A 198 7.79 1.94 3.88
C TYR A 198 8.65 1.71 5.12
N VAL A 199 9.97 1.78 4.98
CA VAL A 199 10.93 1.69 6.08
C VAL A 199 10.76 2.85 7.04
N GLY A 200 10.75 4.09 6.54
CA GLY A 200 10.66 5.29 7.35
C GLY A 200 9.39 5.35 8.19
N LEU A 201 8.24 5.04 7.60
CA LEU A 201 6.96 5.02 8.31
C LEU A 201 6.82 3.84 9.26
N PHE A 202 7.35 2.66 8.93
CA PHE A 202 7.38 1.54 9.88
C PHE A 202 8.17 1.90 11.15
N ILE A 203 9.36 2.52 10.99
CA ILE A 203 10.19 3.01 12.09
C ILE A 203 9.45 4.11 12.87
N LEU A 204 8.84 5.07 12.16
CA LEU A 204 8.06 6.14 12.77
C LEU A 204 6.89 5.57 13.60
N GLY A 205 6.28 4.47 13.14
CA GLY A 205 5.23 3.76 13.85
C GLY A 205 5.72 3.17 15.18
N ILE A 206 6.90 2.54 15.17
CA ILE A 206 7.55 2.02 16.39
C ILE A 206 7.80 3.17 17.38
N ILE A 207 8.37 4.29 16.90
CA ILE A 207 8.63 5.48 17.73
C ILE A 207 7.32 6.05 18.28
N ALA A 208 6.29 6.13 17.44
CA ALA A 208 4.97 6.62 17.81
C ALA A 208 4.33 5.77 18.91
N TYR A 209 4.52 4.44 18.89
CA TYR A 209 4.08 3.56 19.98
C TYR A 209 4.83 3.83 21.28
N GLN A 210 6.16 3.88 21.22
CA GLN A 210 7.01 4.11 22.40
C GLN A 210 6.74 5.45 23.07
N ARG A 211 6.42 6.48 22.28
CA ARG A 211 6.16 7.85 22.76
C ARG A 211 4.67 8.24 22.85
N ASN A 212 3.78 7.27 22.63
CA ASN A 212 2.33 7.45 22.70
C ASN A 212 1.77 8.57 21.78
N TRP A 213 2.37 8.73 20.59
CA TRP A 213 2.08 9.84 19.67
C TRP A 213 0.66 9.87 19.14
N PHE A 214 0.07 8.71 18.87
CA PHE A 214 -1.31 8.67 18.36
C PHE A 214 -2.31 9.26 19.36
N ARG A 215 -1.95 9.33 20.65
CA ARG A 215 -2.78 9.96 21.69
C ARG A 215 -2.40 11.39 22.00
N ASN A 216 -1.11 11.74 22.02
CA ASN A 216 -0.64 13.04 22.52
C ASN A 216 -0.21 14.06 21.44
N THR A 217 -0.27 13.71 20.15
CA THR A 217 0.08 14.65 19.07
C THR A 217 -0.88 15.84 19.07
N PRO A 218 -0.42 17.11 19.01
CA PRO A 218 -1.31 18.27 19.00
C PRO A 218 -2.26 18.29 17.80
N ASP A 219 -3.51 18.67 18.03
CA ASP A 219 -4.56 18.77 16.99
C ASP A 219 -4.16 19.71 15.84
N SER A 220 -3.39 20.76 16.16
CA SER A 220 -2.88 21.72 15.18
C SER A 220 -1.99 21.06 14.12
N MET A 221 -1.29 19.98 14.45
CA MET A 221 -0.46 19.24 13.49
C MET A 221 -1.30 18.53 12.42
N GLY A 222 -2.54 18.16 12.73
CA GLY A 222 -3.44 17.50 11.76
C GLY A 222 -3.93 18.49 10.71
N ARG A 223 -4.33 19.70 11.16
CA ARG A 223 -4.71 20.80 10.26
C ARG A 223 -3.51 21.28 9.44
N ALA A 224 -2.35 21.44 10.07
CA ALA A 224 -1.12 21.77 9.37
C ALA A 224 -0.75 20.69 8.34
N GLY A 225 -0.88 19.40 8.70
CA GLY A 225 -0.64 18.28 7.80
C GLY A 225 -1.52 18.32 6.55
N PHE A 226 -2.84 18.45 6.70
CA PHE A 226 -3.73 18.60 5.54
C PHE A 226 -3.43 19.86 4.73
N GLY A 227 -3.16 20.99 5.40
CA GLY A 227 -2.79 22.24 4.72
C GLY A 227 -1.51 22.09 3.89
N ILE A 228 -0.49 21.39 4.41
CA ILE A 228 0.75 21.09 3.69
C ILE A 228 0.48 20.15 2.52
N ALA A 229 -0.30 19.09 2.69
CA ALA A 229 -0.62 18.16 1.61
C ALA A 229 -1.35 18.87 0.46
N ILE A 230 -2.34 19.71 0.77
CA ILE A 230 -3.07 20.52 -0.22
C ILE A 230 -2.13 21.53 -0.87
N GLY A 231 -1.40 22.31 -0.07
CA GLY A 231 -0.48 23.33 -0.56
C GLY A 231 0.61 22.75 -1.47
N ALA A 232 1.24 21.65 -1.07
CA ALA A 232 2.22 20.95 -1.90
C ALA A 232 1.61 20.48 -3.22
N SER A 233 0.37 19.97 -3.19
CA SER A 233 -0.32 19.50 -4.40
C SER A 233 -0.73 20.62 -5.34
N ILE A 234 -1.04 21.81 -4.82
CA ILE A 234 -1.36 22.98 -5.66
C ILE A 234 -0.07 23.60 -6.22
N LEU A 235 1.02 23.59 -5.46
CA LEU A 235 2.25 24.32 -5.83
C LEU A 235 3.25 23.46 -6.61
N LEU A 236 3.47 22.21 -6.19
CA LEU A 236 4.54 21.37 -6.74
C LEU A 236 4.04 20.43 -7.85
N LEU A 237 2.84 19.86 -7.69
CA LEU A 237 2.33 18.88 -8.66
C LEU A 237 2.13 19.49 -10.06
N PRO A 238 1.62 20.73 -10.25
CA PRO A 238 1.56 21.34 -11.58
C PRO A 238 2.92 21.53 -12.23
N LEU A 239 3.97 21.84 -11.45
CA LEU A 239 5.33 21.92 -11.99
C LEU A 239 5.80 20.57 -12.53
N VAL A 240 5.52 19.49 -11.79
CA VAL A 240 5.81 18.12 -12.25
C VAL A 240 5.01 17.78 -13.51
N LEU A 241 3.73 18.13 -13.55
CA LEU A 241 2.86 17.81 -14.69
C LEU A 241 3.23 18.59 -15.95
N ILE A 242 3.66 19.85 -15.82
CA ILE A 242 4.02 20.71 -16.95
C ILE A 242 5.41 20.37 -17.49
N PHE A 243 6.38 20.12 -16.61
CA PHE A 243 7.80 20.02 -17.00
C PHE A 243 8.37 18.60 -16.94
N GLY A 244 7.71 17.68 -16.24
CA GLY A 244 8.23 16.33 -15.98
C GLY A 244 7.53 15.22 -16.75
N VAL A 245 6.35 15.46 -17.34
CA VAL A 245 5.56 14.42 -18.03
C VAL A 245 6.21 14.00 -19.35
N ASP A 246 6.83 14.94 -20.07
CA ASP A 246 7.56 14.65 -21.29
C ASP A 246 8.74 13.72 -20.98
N GLY A 247 8.71 12.53 -21.57
CA GLY A 247 9.68 11.48 -21.26
C GLY A 247 9.64 10.98 -19.81
N LEU A 248 8.58 11.30 -19.05
CA LEU A 248 8.36 10.94 -17.66
C LEU A 248 9.56 11.26 -16.73
N GLN A 249 10.28 12.35 -16.98
CA GLN A 249 11.46 12.77 -16.22
C GLN A 249 11.23 12.90 -14.71
N PHE A 250 9.98 13.10 -14.27
CA PHE A 250 9.63 13.12 -12.85
C PHE A 250 9.83 11.76 -12.16
N SER A 251 9.78 10.66 -12.90
CA SER A 251 9.75 9.32 -12.33
C SER A 251 11.12 8.87 -11.81
N GLY A 252 12.21 9.45 -12.31
CA GLY A 252 13.56 9.18 -11.82
C GLY A 252 14.68 9.91 -12.56
N GLY A 253 15.91 9.57 -12.20
CA GLY A 253 17.12 10.20 -12.74
C GLY A 253 17.55 11.50 -12.04
N TRP A 254 18.76 11.95 -12.35
CA TRP A 254 19.36 13.15 -11.75
C TRP A 254 18.83 14.42 -12.43
N ASN A 255 17.59 14.78 -12.12
CA ASN A 255 16.95 15.99 -12.64
C ASN A 255 16.06 16.67 -11.58
N TRP A 256 15.76 17.93 -11.82
CA TRP A 256 15.00 18.73 -10.86
C TRP A 256 13.52 18.33 -10.79
N THR A 257 12.92 17.82 -11.87
CA THR A 257 11.51 17.37 -11.86
C THR A 257 11.31 16.15 -10.97
N SER A 258 12.26 15.20 -10.95
CA SER A 258 12.25 14.05 -10.06
C SER A 258 12.45 14.47 -8.61
N LEU A 259 13.35 15.43 -8.35
CA LEU A 259 13.53 16.01 -7.02
C LEU A 259 12.26 16.69 -6.50
N VAL A 260 11.60 17.50 -7.32
CA VAL A 260 10.34 18.17 -6.97
C VAL A 260 9.23 17.15 -6.71
N TYR A 261 9.14 16.10 -7.55
CA TYR A 261 8.17 15.03 -7.37
C TYR A 261 8.40 14.26 -6.07
N SER A 262 9.65 13.89 -5.75
CA SER A 262 10.02 13.26 -4.48
C SER A 262 9.71 14.14 -3.26
N LEU A 263 9.89 15.46 -3.37
CA LEU A 263 9.52 16.39 -2.30
C LEU A 263 8.00 16.48 -2.14
N TRP A 264 7.25 16.58 -3.25
CA TRP A 264 5.80 16.59 -3.24
C TRP A 264 5.25 15.32 -2.58
N GLU A 265 5.76 14.14 -2.92
CA GLU A 265 5.31 12.88 -2.33
C GLU A 265 5.60 12.81 -0.83
N ALA A 266 6.79 13.21 -0.39
CA ALA A 266 7.11 13.22 1.03
C ALA A 266 6.19 14.17 1.82
N LEU A 267 5.94 15.39 1.30
CA LEU A 267 5.05 16.37 1.91
C LEU A 267 3.60 15.88 1.93
N PHE A 268 3.11 15.34 0.81
CA PHE A 268 1.75 14.84 0.69
C PHE A 268 1.53 13.64 1.60
N CYS A 269 2.44 12.66 1.57
CA CYS A 269 2.40 11.48 2.43
C CYS A 269 2.34 11.88 3.90
N VAL A 270 3.27 12.73 4.36
CA VAL A 270 3.38 13.11 5.77
C VAL A 270 2.19 13.94 6.20
N GLY A 271 1.77 14.88 5.34
CA GLY A 271 0.62 15.72 5.60
C GLY A 271 -0.68 14.94 5.73
N VAL A 272 -0.95 14.00 4.80
CA VAL A 272 -2.16 13.18 4.82
C VAL A 272 -2.19 12.25 6.01
N PHE A 273 -1.11 11.52 6.34
CA PHE A 273 -1.18 10.61 7.48
C PHE A 273 -1.39 11.36 8.80
N LEU A 274 -0.75 12.53 8.99
CA LEU A 274 -0.94 13.36 10.19
C LEU A 274 -2.39 13.83 10.28
N GLY A 275 -2.92 14.33 9.16
CA GLY A 275 -4.32 14.73 9.04
C GLY A 275 -5.28 13.58 9.38
N LEU A 276 -5.06 12.40 8.79
CA LEU A 276 -5.91 11.23 9.01
C LEU A 276 -5.85 10.72 10.45
N ILE A 277 -4.67 10.55 11.04
CA ILE A 277 -4.55 10.08 12.43
C ILE A 277 -5.32 10.98 13.39
N ILE A 278 -5.16 12.29 13.26
CA ILE A 278 -5.80 13.27 14.14
C ILE A 278 -7.31 13.35 13.85
N PHE A 279 -7.70 13.31 12.57
CA PHE A 279 -9.11 13.26 12.19
C PHE A 279 -9.84 12.05 12.78
N PHE A 280 -9.27 10.85 12.65
CA PHE A 280 -9.88 9.64 13.22
C PHE A 280 -9.89 9.66 14.74
N ARG A 281 -8.84 10.21 15.38
CA ARG A 281 -8.79 10.39 16.84
C ARG A 281 -9.91 11.30 17.35
N GLU A 282 -10.14 12.43 16.70
CA GLU A 282 -11.09 13.45 17.17
C GLU A 282 -12.54 13.18 16.76
N ARG A 283 -12.75 12.65 15.54
CA ARG A 283 -14.08 12.61 14.90
C ARG A 283 -14.70 11.22 14.82
N VAL A 284 -13.88 10.17 14.83
CA VAL A 284 -14.32 8.79 14.55
C VAL A 284 -13.89 7.85 15.69
N PHE A 285 -13.89 8.35 16.92
CA PHE A 285 -13.43 7.59 18.09
C PHE A 285 -14.34 6.40 18.47
N HIS A 286 -15.44 6.17 17.76
CA HIS A 286 -16.41 5.11 18.06
C HIS A 286 -16.45 4.02 16.98
N GLN A 287 -16.18 2.78 17.37
CA GLN A 287 -16.29 1.61 16.49
C GLN A 287 -17.71 1.02 16.58
N GLY A 288 -18.61 1.44 15.68
CA GLY A 288 -19.93 0.83 15.53
C GLY A 288 -19.89 -0.56 14.90
N LYS A 289 -21.04 -1.26 14.89
CA LYS A 289 -21.19 -2.61 14.30
C LYS A 289 -20.71 -2.67 12.84
N GLY A 290 -21.03 -1.66 12.04
CA GLY A 290 -20.57 -1.56 10.64
C GLY A 290 -19.06 -1.45 10.51
N TRP A 291 -18.40 -0.59 11.28
CA TRP A 291 -16.94 -0.44 11.27
C TRP A 291 -16.22 -1.71 11.77
N SER A 292 -16.79 -2.39 12.76
CA SER A 292 -16.30 -3.69 13.22
C SER A 292 -16.38 -4.74 12.12
N PHE A 293 -17.52 -4.84 11.43
CA PHE A 293 -17.69 -5.72 10.28
C PHE A 293 -16.67 -5.42 9.17
N LEU A 294 -16.56 -4.16 8.74
CA LEU A 294 -15.61 -3.75 7.70
C LEU A 294 -14.16 -4.11 8.07
N SER A 295 -13.75 -3.84 9.31
CA SER A 295 -12.42 -4.18 9.82
C SER A 295 -12.17 -5.69 9.79
N ALA A 296 -13.14 -6.47 10.27
CA ALA A 296 -13.03 -7.92 10.34
C ALA A 296 -12.87 -8.58 8.95
N HIS A 297 -13.41 -7.98 7.89
CA HIS A 297 -13.33 -8.52 6.52
C HIS A 297 -12.17 -7.95 5.69
N SER A 298 -11.53 -6.88 6.16
CA SER A 298 -10.54 -6.11 5.38
C SER A 298 -9.36 -6.94 4.86
N PHE A 299 -8.77 -7.80 5.69
CA PHE A 299 -7.60 -8.61 5.30
C PHE A 299 -7.93 -9.66 4.26
N VAL A 300 -9.06 -10.36 4.41
CA VAL A 300 -9.52 -11.34 3.42
C VAL A 300 -9.81 -10.67 2.08
N ILE A 301 -10.50 -9.52 2.09
CA ILE A 301 -10.78 -8.74 0.88
C ILE A 301 -9.47 -8.31 0.21
N TYR A 302 -8.49 -7.86 1.00
CA TYR A 302 -7.17 -7.51 0.48
C TYR A 302 -6.48 -8.70 -0.21
N ILE A 303 -6.67 -9.94 0.23
CA ILE A 303 -6.13 -11.12 -0.45
C ILE A 303 -6.87 -11.42 -1.76
N ILE A 304 -8.19 -11.30 -1.80
CA ILE A 304 -8.99 -11.84 -2.93
C ILE A 304 -9.40 -10.79 -3.98
N HIS A 305 -9.26 -9.50 -3.71
CA HIS A 305 -9.85 -8.45 -4.56
C HIS A 305 -9.30 -8.41 -5.98
N ILE A 306 -7.99 -8.59 -6.21
CA ILE A 306 -7.43 -8.56 -7.57
C ILE A 306 -7.98 -9.73 -8.43
N PRO A 307 -7.96 -10.99 -7.97
CA PRO A 307 -8.62 -12.09 -8.68
C PRO A 307 -10.09 -11.82 -9.00
N ILE A 308 -10.85 -11.24 -8.07
CA ILE A 308 -12.26 -10.90 -8.30
C ILE A 308 -12.39 -9.83 -9.38
N ILE A 309 -11.57 -8.78 -9.34
CA ILE A 309 -11.55 -7.73 -10.37
C ILE A 309 -11.32 -8.35 -11.75
N ALA A 310 -10.31 -9.23 -11.87
CA ALA A 310 -9.99 -9.90 -13.13
C ALA A 310 -11.14 -10.77 -13.67
N ILE A 311 -11.80 -11.54 -12.79
CA ILE A 311 -13.00 -12.33 -13.17
C ILE A 311 -14.12 -11.41 -13.67
N VAL A 312 -14.39 -10.31 -12.96
CA VAL A 312 -15.48 -9.38 -13.30
C VAL A 312 -15.20 -8.70 -14.64
N ILE A 313 -13.99 -8.21 -14.87
CA ILE A 313 -13.61 -7.61 -16.16
C ILE A 313 -13.72 -8.63 -17.29
N ALA A 314 -13.15 -9.83 -17.12
CA ALA A 314 -13.23 -10.89 -18.12
C ALA A 314 -14.69 -11.23 -18.46
N GLY A 315 -15.54 -11.41 -17.45
CA GLY A 315 -16.96 -11.71 -17.62
C GLY A 315 -17.71 -10.61 -18.36
N LEU A 316 -17.49 -9.34 -18.00
CA LEU A 316 -18.12 -8.19 -18.67
C LEU A 316 -17.66 -8.06 -20.13
N LYS A 317 -16.39 -8.34 -20.43
CA LYS A 317 -15.86 -8.34 -21.80
C LYS A 317 -16.46 -9.46 -22.65
N VAL A 318 -16.59 -10.68 -22.10
CA VAL A 318 -17.18 -11.84 -22.80
C VAL A 318 -18.64 -11.57 -23.21
N ILE A 319 -19.43 -10.94 -22.34
CA ILE A 319 -20.83 -10.60 -22.66
C ILE A 319 -20.96 -9.31 -23.49
N HIS A 320 -19.86 -8.72 -23.96
CA HIS A 320 -19.82 -7.47 -24.71
C HIS A 320 -20.58 -6.34 -24.01
N PHE A 321 -20.40 -6.21 -22.69
CA PHE A 321 -21.08 -5.18 -21.90
C PHE A 321 -20.73 -3.77 -22.41
N PRO A 322 -21.68 -2.82 -22.45
CA PRO A 322 -21.43 -1.49 -22.99
C PRO A 322 -20.26 -0.78 -22.29
N PRO A 323 -19.22 -0.32 -23.02
CA PRO A 323 -18.02 0.29 -22.42
C PRO A 323 -18.34 1.50 -21.52
N SER A 324 -19.34 2.31 -21.89
CA SER A 324 -19.76 3.51 -21.14
C SER A 324 -20.18 3.22 -19.68
N PHE A 325 -20.67 2.01 -19.40
CA PHE A 325 -21.14 1.62 -18.07
C PHE A 325 -20.22 0.59 -17.41
N MET A 326 -19.16 0.15 -18.09
CA MET A 326 -18.34 -0.97 -17.65
C MET A 326 -17.62 -0.66 -16.34
N PHE A 327 -17.06 0.55 -16.17
CA PHE A 327 -16.42 0.96 -14.92
C PHE A 327 -17.40 0.97 -13.73
N LEU A 328 -18.61 1.51 -13.95
CA LEU A 328 -19.65 1.53 -12.92
C LEU A 328 -20.08 0.10 -12.54
N ALA A 329 -20.29 -0.76 -13.54
CA ALA A 329 -20.62 -2.16 -13.34
C ALA A 329 -19.52 -2.88 -12.54
N MET A 330 -18.24 -2.64 -12.86
CA MET A 330 -17.12 -3.21 -12.11
C MET A 330 -17.17 -2.85 -10.63
N ILE A 331 -17.45 -1.59 -10.28
CA ILE A 331 -17.58 -1.16 -8.87
C ILE A 331 -18.76 -1.87 -8.20
N LEU A 332 -19.93 -1.82 -8.84
CA LEU A 332 -21.19 -2.35 -8.31
C LEU A 332 -21.18 -3.87 -8.15
N ILE A 333 -20.37 -4.60 -8.92
CA ILE A 333 -20.25 -6.05 -8.85
C ILE A 333 -19.09 -6.45 -7.93
N THR A 334 -17.90 -5.86 -8.09
CA THR A 334 -16.69 -6.27 -7.38
C THR A 334 -16.82 -6.06 -5.88
N LEU A 335 -17.35 -4.91 -5.43
CA LEU A 335 -17.43 -4.61 -4.00
C LEU A 335 -18.35 -5.58 -3.26
N PRO A 336 -19.61 -5.82 -3.67
CA PRO A 336 -20.46 -6.83 -3.05
C PRO A 336 -19.85 -8.23 -3.10
N LEU A 337 -19.25 -8.64 -4.23
CA LEU A 337 -18.60 -9.95 -4.34
C LEU A 337 -17.44 -10.10 -3.36
N CYS A 338 -16.59 -9.08 -3.21
CA CYS A 338 -15.52 -9.09 -2.21
C CYS A 338 -16.05 -9.31 -0.80
N PHE A 339 -17.12 -8.61 -0.41
CA PHE A 339 -17.71 -8.77 0.92
C PHE A 339 -18.38 -10.12 1.10
N LEU A 340 -19.16 -10.58 0.12
CA LEU A 340 -19.85 -11.85 0.16
C LEU A 340 -18.84 -13.01 0.29
N LEU A 341 -17.82 -13.03 -0.57
CA LEU A 341 -16.79 -14.07 -0.52
C LEU A 341 -15.96 -13.98 0.76
N SER A 342 -15.61 -12.77 1.21
CA SER A 342 -14.95 -12.60 2.51
C SER A 342 -15.79 -13.15 3.66
N TYR A 343 -17.10 -12.93 3.64
CA TYR A 343 -18.02 -13.47 4.63
C TYR A 343 -18.04 -15.01 4.61
N ILE A 344 -18.18 -15.62 3.44
CA ILE A 344 -18.17 -17.08 3.27
C ILE A 344 -16.83 -17.69 3.70
N ILE A 345 -15.71 -17.13 3.24
CA ILE A 345 -14.36 -17.63 3.55
C ILE A 345 -14.11 -17.63 5.06
N LYS A 346 -14.58 -16.61 5.78
CA LYS A 346 -14.42 -16.53 7.24
C LYS A 346 -15.30 -17.52 8.02
N GLN A 347 -16.28 -18.17 7.40
CA GLN A 347 -17.02 -19.25 8.04
C GLN A 347 -16.24 -20.57 8.07
N ILE A 348 -15.17 -20.69 7.27
CA ILE A 348 -14.35 -21.89 7.23
C ILE A 348 -13.49 -21.96 8.51
N PRO A 349 -13.66 -22.98 9.38
CA PRO A 349 -13.09 -23.00 10.73
C PRO A 349 -11.56 -22.92 10.81
N PHE A 350 -10.87 -23.40 9.77
CA PHE A 350 -9.40 -23.35 9.71
C PHE A 350 -8.90 -21.99 9.21
N VAL A 351 -9.57 -21.45 8.20
CA VAL A 351 -9.19 -20.18 7.57
C VAL A 351 -9.41 -19.01 8.52
N SER A 352 -10.49 -19.02 9.30
CA SER A 352 -10.78 -17.97 10.28
C SER A 352 -9.77 -17.88 11.44
N LYS A 353 -8.99 -18.95 11.69
CA LYS A 353 -7.89 -18.92 12.67
C LYS A 353 -6.62 -18.28 12.11
N ILE A 354 -6.47 -18.29 10.79
CA ILE A 354 -5.31 -17.76 10.06
C ILE A 354 -5.54 -16.31 9.65
N LEU A 355 -6.74 -15.97 9.17
CA LEU A 355 -7.08 -14.67 8.58
C LEU A 355 -7.65 -13.63 9.56
#